data_AF-A0A948IFX1-F1
#
_entry.id   AF-A0A948IFX1-F1
#
_cell.length_a   1.000
_cell.length_b   1.000
_cell.length_c   1.000
_cell.angle_alpha   90.00
_cell.angle_beta   90.00
_cell.angle_gamma   90.00
#
_symmetry.space_group_name_H-M   'P 1'
#
loop_
_entity.id
_entity.type
_entity.pdbx_description
1 polymer ?
#
loop_
_entity_poly.entity_id
_entity_poly.type
_entity_poly.pdbx_seq_one_letter_code
_entity_poly.pdbx_strand_id
1 'polypeptide(L)'
;MQAQHSALNNAATRAKVQYRPFGIHPASTDYQSIRSNADCLCAWVNFACLILAVIVGLIDNNASQAITWGVPLLAVSLLAYRLYAGQTMTMHLNAAALVGMGALHVHIAGGQYQFIFFMLLPVMLAYRDVLPLLSMGLLIIIHNLVIGVLQHTGLAALALHGMYVVLEVVLLSAIAQTLQQHAIAAEESAKLLSYLNKEKGINLRVRAHTDEQGRMSPMGQVFNDYADNMAFVVAAFKMLRTDIRELSQIAKELGADNHQQMEDSTQASRKLRDFVQSLGNQTRMGQSTAELSKKTTEDCFDLLNELNQSLEHLQKISKQAFDSNQQLQLLQKEIQSQANQAANQHLNAALSTLDNLNERTNAFMAKMDVLKSGLSAIENQAVSIDRATHQWVENGHGNQRQGWEVLGAMEGMQSRSENAFRTLGSTVQTILRADELMREMEKRLARFDV
;
A
#
# COMPACT_ATOMS: atom_id res chain seq x y z
N MET A 1 7.35 31.08 33.85
CA MET A 1 5.90 30.99 33.60
C MET A 1 5.02 31.79 34.57
N GLN A 2 5.51 32.31 35.71
CA GLN A 2 4.69 33.15 36.63
C GLN A 2 4.57 34.64 36.23
N ALA A 3 5.47 35.18 35.42
CA ALA A 3 5.40 36.59 35.00
C ALA A 3 4.33 36.88 33.93
N GLN A 4 3.89 35.86 33.18
CA GLN A 4 2.87 36.00 32.12
C GLN A 4 1.44 35.98 32.68
N HIS A 5 1.23 35.43 33.87
CA HIS A 5 -0.08 35.44 34.56
C HIS A 5 -0.39 36.80 35.22
N SER A 6 0.61 37.62 35.55
CA SER A 6 0.39 38.94 36.16
C SER A 6 -0.08 40.00 35.16
N ALA A 7 0.27 39.87 33.87
CA ALA A 7 -0.15 40.81 32.83
C ALA A 7 -1.64 40.65 32.43
N LEU A 8 -2.23 39.46 32.63
CA LEU A 8 -3.64 39.21 32.32
C LEU A 8 -4.61 39.73 33.40
N ASN A 9 -4.18 39.82 34.66
CA ASN A 9 -5.03 40.35 35.74
C ASN A 9 -5.11 41.89 35.77
N ASN A 10 -4.11 42.60 35.27
CA ASN A 10 -4.11 44.07 35.25
C ASN A 10 -4.90 44.69 34.08
N ALA A 11 -5.36 43.89 33.11
CA ALA A 11 -6.21 44.34 32.02
C ALA A 11 -7.72 44.35 32.38
N ALA A 12 -8.11 43.72 33.50
CA ALA A 12 -9.51 43.57 33.89
C ALA A 12 -10.11 44.80 34.61
N THR A 13 -9.32 45.82 34.97
CA THR A 13 -9.78 46.93 35.83
C THR A 13 -9.87 48.31 35.16
N ARG A 14 -9.87 48.38 33.82
CA ARG A 14 -10.26 49.61 33.10
C ARG A 14 -11.24 49.29 31.97
N ALA A 15 -12.50 49.10 32.34
CA ALA A 15 -13.62 49.26 31.43
C ALA A 15 -13.68 50.72 30.96
N LYS A 16 -12.88 51.06 29.95
CA LYS A 16 -13.10 52.27 29.17
C LYS A 16 -14.45 52.09 28.47
N VAL A 17 -15.37 53.02 28.72
CA VAL A 17 -16.61 53.18 27.96
C VAL A 17 -16.21 53.40 26.50
N GLN A 18 -16.18 52.32 25.74
CA GLN A 18 -15.80 52.35 24.33
C GLN A 18 -17.04 52.75 23.55
N TYR A 19 -17.05 53.99 23.06
CA TYR A 19 -18.09 54.51 22.17
C TYR A 19 -18.22 53.57 20.95
N ARG A 20 -19.31 52.81 20.87
CA ARG A 20 -19.66 52.03 19.67
C ARG A 20 -20.47 52.90 18.72
N PRO A 21 -20.13 52.94 17.41
CA PRO A 21 -20.92 53.64 16.42
C PRO A 21 -22.31 52.99 16.28
N PHE A 22 -23.31 53.81 15.97
CA PHE A 22 -24.70 53.40 15.83
C PHE A 22 -24.88 52.52 14.58
N GLY A 23 -25.19 51.23 14.74
CA GLY A 23 -25.40 50.31 13.63
C GLY A 23 -25.56 48.84 14.02
N ILE A 24 -26.29 48.09 13.21
CA ILE A 24 -26.40 46.62 13.32
C ILE A 24 -25.17 46.02 12.63
N HIS A 25 -24.31 45.32 13.37
CA HIS A 25 -23.17 44.62 12.78
C HIS A 25 -23.58 43.22 12.30
N PRO A 26 -23.55 42.91 10.99
CA PRO A 26 -24.14 41.69 10.43
C PRO A 26 -23.29 40.40 10.61
N ALA A 27 -22.12 40.48 11.27
CA ALA A 27 -21.13 39.39 11.25
C ALA A 27 -20.61 38.96 12.63
N SER A 28 -21.25 39.38 13.71
CA SER A 28 -20.73 39.11 15.05
C SER A 28 -21.35 37.84 15.64
N THR A 29 -20.51 36.81 15.85
CA THR A 29 -20.91 35.52 16.43
C THR A 29 -20.91 35.52 17.96
N ASP A 30 -20.26 36.51 18.57
CA ASP A 30 -20.16 36.68 20.02
C ASP A 30 -21.52 37.03 20.64
N TYR A 31 -21.91 36.29 21.68
CA TYR A 31 -23.19 36.46 22.36
C TYR A 31 -23.42 37.89 22.90
N GLN A 32 -22.37 38.58 23.37
CA GLN A 32 -22.49 39.96 23.88
C GLN A 32 -22.76 40.97 22.75
N SER A 33 -22.17 40.75 21.58
CA SER A 33 -22.41 41.57 20.39
C SER A 33 -23.85 41.46 19.87
N ILE A 34 -24.44 40.25 19.92
CA ILE A 34 -25.83 39.99 19.52
C ILE A 34 -26.80 40.78 20.40
N ARG A 35 -26.58 40.77 21.73
CA ARG A 35 -27.40 41.53 22.69
C ARG A 35 -27.32 43.04 22.45
N SER A 36 -26.14 43.56 22.17
CA SER A 36 -25.94 44.98 21.85
C SER A 36 -26.64 45.38 20.54
N ASN A 37 -26.65 44.51 19.53
CA ASN A 37 -27.41 44.73 18.29
C ASN A 37 -28.93 44.72 18.56
N ALA A 38 -29.40 43.88 19.49
CA ALA A 38 -30.81 43.83 19.87
C ALA A 38 -31.28 45.12 20.59
N ASP A 39 -30.44 45.74 21.44
CA ASP A 39 -30.74 47.06 22.01
C ASP A 39 -30.89 48.13 20.92
N CYS A 40 -30.02 48.10 19.90
CA CYS A 40 -30.12 49.00 18.75
C CYS A 40 -31.41 48.79 17.96
N LEU A 41 -31.81 47.52 17.76
CA LEU A 41 -33.07 47.17 17.11
C LEU A 41 -34.27 47.71 17.89
N CYS A 42 -34.26 47.56 19.22
CA CYS A 42 -35.34 48.07 20.08
C CYS A 42 -35.48 49.59 20.00
N ALA A 43 -34.37 50.32 19.94
CA ALA A 43 -34.39 51.77 19.75
C ALA A 43 -34.98 52.16 18.39
N TRP A 44 -34.63 51.44 17.31
CA TRP A 44 -35.22 51.64 15.99
C TRP A 44 -36.71 51.33 15.95
N VAL A 45 -37.15 50.24 16.59
CA VAL A 45 -38.57 49.89 16.69
C VAL A 45 -39.33 50.94 17.49
N ASN A 46 -38.81 51.39 18.64
CA ASN A 46 -39.42 52.48 19.41
C ASN A 46 -39.52 53.77 18.60
N PHE A 47 -38.51 54.10 17.78
CA PHE A 47 -38.56 55.27 16.90
C PHE A 47 -39.63 55.14 15.82
N ALA A 48 -39.72 53.96 15.17
CA ALA A 48 -40.76 53.68 14.18
C ALA A 48 -42.16 53.75 14.82
N CYS A 49 -42.34 53.17 16.01
CA CYS A 49 -43.57 53.27 16.78
C CYS A 49 -43.90 54.72 17.15
N LEU A 50 -42.92 55.56 17.52
CA LEU A 50 -43.19 56.97 17.78
C LEU A 50 -43.72 57.69 16.53
N ILE A 51 -43.13 57.46 15.36
CA ILE A 51 -43.62 58.04 14.10
C ILE A 51 -45.07 57.62 13.85
N LEU A 52 -45.37 56.33 14.00
CA LEU A 52 -46.73 55.81 13.84
C LEU A 52 -47.70 56.42 14.85
N ALA A 53 -47.31 56.54 16.12
CA ALA A 53 -48.12 57.18 17.15
C ALA A 53 -48.44 58.64 16.81
N VAL A 54 -47.48 59.38 16.25
CA VAL A 54 -47.70 60.77 15.82
C VAL A 54 -48.65 60.83 14.62
N ILE A 55 -48.50 59.94 13.64
CA ILE A 55 -49.42 59.88 12.48
C ILE A 55 -50.84 59.58 12.93
N VAL A 56 -51.04 58.57 13.77
CA VAL A 56 -52.37 58.22 14.32
C VAL A 56 -52.90 59.38 15.19
N GLY A 57 -52.04 59.98 16.02
CA GLY A 57 -52.41 61.15 16.82
C GLY A 57 -52.79 62.38 15.99
N LEU A 58 -52.23 62.57 14.78
CA LEU A 58 -52.64 63.64 13.87
C LEU A 58 -54.04 63.38 13.28
N ILE A 59 -54.37 62.11 13.01
CA ILE A 59 -55.69 61.70 12.52
C ILE A 59 -56.75 61.90 13.62
N ASP A 60 -56.44 61.49 14.86
CA ASP A 60 -57.35 61.54 16.00
C ASP A 60 -57.28 62.86 16.81
N ASN A 61 -56.56 63.86 16.30
CA ASN A 61 -56.35 65.18 16.92
C ASN A 61 -55.73 65.17 18.33
N ASN A 62 -54.94 64.13 18.64
CA ASN A 62 -54.24 63.89 19.90
C ASN A 62 -52.70 63.89 19.76
N ALA A 63 -52.16 64.51 18.71
CA ALA A 63 -50.72 64.52 18.40
C ALA A 63 -49.84 65.06 19.53
N SER A 64 -50.34 66.01 20.33
CA SER A 64 -49.62 66.56 21.48
C SER A 64 -49.34 65.49 22.55
N GLN A 65 -50.28 64.58 22.78
CA GLN A 65 -50.13 63.48 23.74
C GLN A 65 -49.14 62.43 23.21
N ALA A 66 -49.18 62.15 21.90
CA ALA A 66 -48.25 61.23 21.23
C ALA A 66 -46.79 61.66 21.41
N ILE A 67 -46.51 62.96 21.21
CA ILE A 67 -45.15 63.51 21.37
C ILE A 67 -44.76 63.56 22.84
N THR A 68 -45.65 64.05 23.72
CA THR A 68 -45.35 64.25 25.14
C THR A 68 -44.98 62.96 25.85
N TRP A 69 -45.68 61.85 25.56
CA TRP A 69 -45.41 60.56 26.17
C TRP A 69 -44.46 59.68 25.35
N GLY A 70 -44.50 59.78 24.02
CA GLY A 70 -43.66 58.96 23.14
C GLY A 70 -42.19 59.36 23.14
N VAL A 71 -41.86 60.66 23.21
CA VAL A 71 -40.47 61.13 23.21
C VAL A 71 -39.69 60.66 24.45
N PRO A 72 -40.22 60.74 25.69
CA PRO A 72 -39.56 60.16 26.86
C PRO A 72 -39.32 58.65 26.75
N LEU A 73 -40.29 57.89 26.22
CA LEU A 73 -40.15 56.44 26.04
C LEU A 73 -39.05 56.08 25.04
N LEU A 74 -38.97 56.81 23.92
CA LEU A 74 -37.86 56.68 22.97
C LEU A 74 -36.52 57.05 23.61
N ALA A 75 -36.48 58.14 24.40
CA ALA A 75 -35.28 58.60 25.08
C ALA A 75 -34.76 57.53 26.07
N VAL A 76 -35.64 56.85 26.80
CA VAL A 76 -35.28 55.73 27.69
C VAL A 76 -34.63 54.59 26.90
N SER A 77 -35.19 54.20 25.75
CA SER A 77 -34.63 53.14 24.91
C SER A 77 -33.27 53.52 24.31
N LEU A 78 -33.12 54.78 23.87
CA LEU A 78 -31.85 55.29 23.34
C LEU A 78 -30.78 55.41 24.43
N LEU A 79 -31.17 55.80 25.65
CA LEU A 79 -30.27 55.91 26.80
C LEU A 79 -29.81 54.52 27.26
N ALA A 80 -30.72 53.55 27.28
CA ALA A 80 -30.40 52.15 27.57
C ALA A 80 -29.35 51.61 26.58
N TYR A 81 -29.54 51.86 25.28
CA TYR A 81 -28.54 51.52 24.26
C TYR A 81 -27.20 52.25 24.44
N ARG A 82 -27.23 53.56 24.75
CA ARG A 82 -26.01 54.39 24.84
C ARG A 82 -25.15 54.08 26.06
N LEU A 83 -25.75 53.82 27.23
CA LEU A 83 -25.02 53.73 28.49
C LEU A 83 -24.61 52.30 28.85
N TYR A 84 -25.44 51.29 28.55
CA TYR A 84 -25.27 49.93 29.08
C TYR A 84 -25.65 48.82 28.09
N ALA A 85 -25.36 49.01 26.79
CA ALA A 85 -25.69 48.02 25.76
C ALA A 85 -25.25 46.58 26.12
N GLY A 86 -26.18 45.64 25.97
CA GLY A 86 -26.00 44.21 26.18
C GLY A 86 -26.17 43.72 27.62
N GLN A 87 -26.51 44.59 28.57
CA GLN A 87 -26.74 44.21 29.97
C GLN A 87 -28.17 43.75 30.21
N THR A 88 -28.39 42.85 31.18
CA THR A 88 -29.73 42.37 31.54
C THR A 88 -30.69 43.51 31.92
N MET A 89 -30.17 44.55 32.58
CA MET A 89 -30.97 45.72 32.98
C MET A 89 -31.51 46.49 31.77
N THR A 90 -30.72 46.64 30.69
CA THR A 90 -31.19 47.35 29.48
C THR A 90 -32.25 46.57 28.74
N MET A 91 -32.20 45.24 28.78
CA MET A 91 -33.23 44.38 28.20
C MET A 91 -34.60 44.61 28.86
N HIS A 92 -34.63 44.67 30.20
CA HIS A 92 -35.86 44.95 30.94
C HIS A 92 -36.37 46.38 30.72
N LEU A 93 -35.46 47.36 30.64
CA LEU A 93 -35.81 48.75 30.33
C LEU A 93 -36.38 48.90 28.91
N ASN A 94 -35.79 48.22 27.93
CA ASN A 94 -36.29 48.21 26.55
C ASN A 94 -37.62 47.48 26.42
N ALA A 95 -37.82 46.38 27.15
CA ALA A 95 -39.11 45.71 27.27
C ALA A 95 -40.18 46.66 27.83
N ALA A 96 -39.87 47.36 28.93
CA ALA A 96 -40.78 48.34 29.53
C ALA A 96 -41.07 49.52 28.60
N ALA A 97 -40.07 50.04 27.90
CA ALA A 97 -40.24 51.14 26.94
C ALA A 97 -41.16 50.74 25.77
N LEU A 98 -40.99 49.53 25.22
CA LEU A 98 -41.84 49.02 24.14
C LEU A 98 -43.28 48.76 24.62
N VAL A 99 -43.48 48.23 25.82
CA VAL A 99 -44.83 48.10 26.40
C VAL A 99 -45.45 49.47 26.63
N GLY A 100 -44.69 50.44 27.14
CA GLY A 100 -45.14 51.83 27.28
C GLY A 100 -45.52 52.45 25.94
N MET A 101 -44.77 52.16 24.87
CA MET A 101 -45.07 52.63 23.53
C MET A 101 -46.33 51.96 22.96
N GLY A 102 -46.51 50.66 23.19
CA GLY A 102 -47.75 49.94 22.84
C GLY A 102 -48.96 50.49 23.59
N ALA A 103 -48.81 50.74 24.89
CA ALA A 103 -49.82 51.36 25.75
C ALA A 103 -50.24 52.75 25.24
N LEU A 104 -49.29 53.55 24.76
CA LEU A 104 -49.56 54.86 24.15
C LEU A 104 -50.40 54.74 22.88
N HIS A 105 -50.12 53.76 22.00
CA HIS A 105 -50.92 53.51 20.80
C HIS A 105 -52.35 53.09 21.14
N VAL A 106 -52.51 52.22 22.15
CA VAL A 106 -53.82 51.80 22.65
C VAL A 106 -54.58 53.00 23.22
N HIS A 107 -53.90 53.90 23.94
CA HIS A 107 -54.51 55.10 24.52
C HIS A 107 -54.98 56.09 23.45
N ILE A 108 -54.12 56.43 22.48
CA ILE A 108 -54.45 57.40 21.41
C ILE A 108 -55.61 56.89 20.55
N ALA A 109 -55.62 55.60 20.24
CA ALA A 109 -56.66 54.98 19.40
C ALA A 109 -57.91 54.53 20.18
N GLY A 110 -58.10 55.01 21.42
CA GLY A 110 -59.29 54.72 22.21
C GLY A 110 -59.54 53.23 22.49
N GLY A 111 -58.49 52.41 22.57
CA GLY A 111 -58.58 50.98 22.89
C GLY A 111 -58.64 50.03 21.70
N GLN A 112 -58.66 50.52 20.45
CA GLN A 112 -58.88 49.67 19.27
C GLN A 112 -57.65 48.85 18.82
N TYR A 113 -56.43 49.28 19.18
CA TYR A 113 -55.18 48.63 18.73
C TYR A 113 -54.49 47.78 19.80
N GLN A 114 -55.24 47.07 20.64
CA GLN A 114 -54.68 46.15 21.65
C GLN A 114 -53.82 45.02 21.03
N PHE A 115 -53.99 44.74 19.74
CA PHE A 115 -53.18 43.76 19.01
C PHE A 115 -51.70 44.17 18.84
N ILE A 116 -51.35 45.44 19.04
CA ILE A 116 -49.97 45.93 18.85
C ILE A 116 -48.96 45.22 19.76
N PHE A 117 -49.38 44.74 20.93
CA PHE A 117 -48.51 44.02 21.86
C PHE A 117 -47.98 42.71 21.28
N PHE A 118 -48.80 41.97 20.52
CA PHE A 118 -48.40 40.74 19.81
C PHE A 118 -47.38 41.01 18.70
N MET A 119 -47.36 42.23 18.13
CA MET A 119 -46.34 42.61 17.15
C MET A 119 -45.02 43.03 17.80
N LEU A 120 -45.07 43.56 19.03
CA LEU A 120 -43.88 44.03 19.75
C LEU A 120 -43.18 42.91 20.54
N LEU A 121 -43.92 41.89 21.01
CA LEU A 121 -43.37 40.78 21.78
C LEU A 121 -42.25 40.01 21.04
N PRO A 122 -42.39 39.66 19.74
CA PRO A 122 -41.33 38.97 18.99
C PRO A 122 -40.05 39.79 18.82
N VAL A 123 -40.09 41.12 18.95
CA VAL A 123 -38.89 41.96 18.89
C VAL A 123 -37.92 41.60 20.03
N MET A 124 -38.43 41.17 21.19
CA MET A 124 -37.61 40.71 22.31
C MET A 124 -36.86 39.40 22.03
N LEU A 125 -37.30 38.63 21.03
CA LEU A 125 -36.60 37.42 20.60
C LEU A 125 -35.19 37.72 20.07
N ALA A 126 -34.94 38.96 19.62
CA ALA A 126 -33.62 39.40 19.18
C ALA A 126 -32.55 39.26 20.28
N TYR A 127 -32.92 39.35 21.56
CA TYR A 127 -32.00 39.14 22.68
C TYR A 127 -31.61 37.67 22.88
N ARG A 128 -32.39 36.72 22.33
CA ARG A 128 -32.21 35.27 22.51
C ARG A 128 -32.09 34.89 23.99
N ASP A 129 -32.89 35.54 24.82
CA ASP A 129 -32.96 35.35 26.27
C ASP A 129 -34.43 35.35 26.69
N VAL A 130 -34.78 34.48 27.63
CA VAL A 130 -36.15 34.28 28.12
C VAL A 130 -36.57 35.38 29.09
N LEU A 131 -35.62 35.94 29.85
CA LEU A 131 -35.90 36.93 30.89
C LEU A 131 -36.64 38.20 30.37
N PRO A 132 -36.21 38.86 29.28
CA PRO A 132 -36.92 40.02 28.77
C PRO A 132 -38.31 39.71 28.23
N LEU A 133 -38.53 38.52 27.66
CA LEU A 133 -39.85 38.09 27.20
C LEU A 133 -40.83 37.91 28.37
N LEU A 134 -40.38 37.27 29.45
CA LEU A 134 -41.19 37.13 30.68
C LEU A 134 -41.51 38.50 31.28
N SER A 135 -40.53 39.39 31.34
CA SER A 135 -40.70 40.77 31.83
C SER A 135 -41.71 41.55 30.99
N MET A 136 -41.63 41.46 29.66
CA MET A 136 -42.54 42.14 28.75
C MET A 136 -43.96 41.59 28.87
N GLY A 137 -44.12 40.26 28.87
CA GLY A 137 -45.41 39.59 29.04
C GLY A 137 -46.10 39.96 30.35
N LEU A 138 -45.35 40.01 31.46
CA LEU A 138 -45.87 40.43 32.75
C LEU A 138 -46.39 41.88 32.71
N LEU A 139 -45.63 42.80 32.11
CA LEU A 139 -46.03 44.20 31.97
C LEU A 139 -47.28 44.36 31.08
N ILE A 140 -47.40 43.58 30.01
CA ILE A 140 -48.59 43.56 29.14
C ILE A 140 -49.82 43.09 29.93
N ILE A 141 -49.69 42.03 30.74
CA ILE A 141 -50.80 41.54 31.58
C ILE A 141 -51.23 42.60 32.58
N ILE A 142 -50.28 43.24 33.28
CA ILE A 142 -50.56 44.32 34.23
C ILE A 142 -51.27 45.48 33.51
N HIS A 143 -50.77 45.89 32.36
CA HIS A 143 -51.36 46.97 31.57
C HIS A 143 -52.82 46.66 31.18
N ASN A 144 -53.07 45.48 30.63
CA ASN A 144 -54.42 45.07 30.24
C ASN A 144 -55.36 44.92 31.44
N LEU A 145 -54.87 44.49 32.60
CA LEU A 145 -55.66 44.43 33.83
C LEU A 145 -56.07 45.83 34.29
N VAL A 146 -55.12 46.77 34.34
CA VAL A 146 -55.37 48.16 34.75
C VAL A 146 -56.35 48.83 33.79
N ILE A 147 -56.07 48.78 32.48
CA ILE A 147 -56.97 49.39 31.48
C ILE A 147 -58.33 48.70 31.45
N GLY A 148 -58.36 47.37 31.54
CA GLY A 148 -59.60 46.61 31.50
C GLY A 148 -60.55 46.94 32.66
N VAL A 149 -60.00 47.21 33.84
CA VAL A 149 -60.75 47.74 35.00
C VAL A 149 -61.25 49.15 34.74
N LEU A 150 -60.42 50.04 34.20
CA LEU A 150 -60.81 51.43 33.90
C LEU A 150 -61.85 51.55 32.78
N GLN A 151 -61.84 50.64 31.80
CA GLN A 151 -62.73 50.65 30.64
C GLN A 151 -64.00 49.78 30.83
N HIS A 152 -64.22 49.18 32.01
CA HIS A 152 -65.32 48.24 32.28
C HIS A 152 -65.43 47.09 31.27
N THR A 153 -64.31 46.67 30.70
CA THR A 153 -64.27 45.52 29.77
C THR A 153 -64.64 44.23 30.51
N GLY A 154 -65.36 43.32 29.86
CA GLY A 154 -65.78 42.06 30.48
C GLY A 154 -64.59 41.18 30.87
N LEU A 155 -64.62 40.62 32.10
CA LEU A 155 -63.56 39.76 32.64
C LEU A 155 -63.19 38.58 31.72
N ALA A 156 -64.15 38.08 30.94
CA ALA A 156 -63.91 36.99 29.99
C ALA A 156 -62.97 37.39 28.84
N ALA A 157 -63.09 38.62 28.33
CA ALA A 157 -62.24 39.12 27.24
C ALA A 157 -60.80 39.35 27.73
N LEU A 158 -60.65 39.88 28.95
CA LEU A 158 -59.36 40.06 29.59
C LEU A 158 -58.66 38.73 29.88
N ALA A 159 -59.39 37.74 30.39
CA ALA A 159 -58.88 36.40 30.65
C ALA A 159 -58.40 35.71 29.37
N LEU A 160 -59.18 35.82 28.29
CA LEU A 160 -58.85 35.25 26.99
C LEU A 160 -57.62 35.93 26.37
N HIS A 161 -57.51 37.26 26.42
CA HIS A 161 -56.31 37.98 25.96
C HIS A 161 -55.08 37.60 26.79
N GLY A 162 -55.19 37.57 28.12
CA GLY A 162 -54.11 37.14 29.01
C GLY A 162 -53.62 35.73 28.72
N MET A 163 -54.54 34.79 28.42
CA MET A 163 -54.18 33.44 28.00
C MET A 163 -53.37 33.43 26.70
N TYR A 164 -53.73 34.22 25.70
CA TYR A 164 -52.96 34.33 24.45
C TYR A 164 -51.57 34.92 24.68
N VAL A 165 -51.44 35.96 25.51
CA VAL A 165 -50.14 36.54 25.87
C VAL A 165 -49.25 35.51 26.57
N VAL A 166 -49.79 34.74 27.52
CA VAL A 166 -49.03 33.66 28.18
C VAL A 166 -48.59 32.61 27.17
N LEU A 167 -49.48 32.16 26.29
CA LEU A 167 -49.15 31.16 25.26
C LEU A 167 -48.05 31.66 24.32
N GLU A 168 -48.13 32.92 23.88
CA GLU A 168 -47.14 33.53 23.01
C GLU A 168 -45.77 33.67 23.70
N VAL A 169 -45.75 34.13 24.96
CA VAL A 169 -44.51 34.23 25.76
C VAL A 169 -43.87 32.86 25.92
N VAL A 170 -44.65 31.81 26.19
CA VAL A 170 -44.14 30.43 26.30
C VAL A 170 -43.52 29.97 24.98
N LEU A 171 -44.22 30.14 23.86
CA LEU A 171 -43.75 29.74 22.54
C LEU A 171 -42.44 30.47 22.17
N LEU A 172 -42.42 31.80 22.32
CA LEU A 172 -41.22 32.58 22.00
C LEU A 172 -40.07 32.28 22.96
N SER A 173 -40.34 31.95 24.22
CA SER A 173 -39.29 31.53 25.17
C SER A 173 -38.63 30.23 24.74
N ALA A 174 -39.39 29.25 24.24
CA ALA A 174 -38.83 28.01 23.69
C ALA A 174 -37.96 28.28 22.45
N ILE A 175 -38.40 29.17 21.57
CA ILE A 175 -37.61 29.59 20.39
C ILE A 175 -36.34 30.33 20.84
N ALA A 176 -36.42 31.20 21.85
CA ALA A 176 -35.28 31.95 22.38
C ALA A 176 -34.18 31.02 22.89
N GLN A 177 -34.54 29.98 23.65
CA GLN A 177 -33.60 28.97 24.15
C GLN A 177 -32.92 28.21 22.98
N THR A 178 -33.69 27.83 21.97
CA THR A 178 -33.17 27.14 20.78
C THR A 178 -32.17 28.02 20.02
N LEU A 179 -32.53 29.30 19.80
CA LEU A 179 -31.65 30.28 19.15
C LEU A 179 -30.38 30.57 19.96
N GLN A 180 -30.47 30.55 21.29
CA GLN A 180 -29.31 30.72 22.17
C GLN A 180 -28.34 29.55 22.02
N GLN A 181 -28.83 28.31 22.03
CA GLN A 181 -28.02 27.12 21.83
C GLN A 181 -27.32 27.12 20.45
N HIS A 182 -28.05 27.50 19.39
CA HIS A 182 -27.46 27.63 18.05
C HIS A 182 -26.39 28.72 17.98
N ALA A 183 -26.56 29.83 18.70
CA ALA A 183 -25.58 30.91 18.74
C ALA A 183 -24.26 30.45 19.38
N ILE A 184 -24.35 29.79 20.54
CA ILE A 184 -23.18 29.29 21.27
C ILE A 184 -22.44 28.23 20.43
N ALA A 185 -23.18 27.29 19.83
CA ALA A 185 -22.59 26.27 18.97
C ALA A 185 -21.90 26.86 17.73
N ALA A 186 -22.48 27.91 17.12
CA ALA A 186 -21.89 28.59 15.98
C ALA A 186 -20.61 29.37 16.35
N GLU A 187 -20.59 30.02 17.51
CA GLU A 187 -19.41 30.73 18.03
C GLU A 187 -18.24 29.77 18.30
N GLU A 188 -18.52 28.65 18.97
CA GLU A 188 -17.52 27.62 19.23
C GLU A 188 -17.01 27.00 17.92
N SER A 189 -17.92 26.72 16.98
CA SER A 189 -17.56 26.23 15.64
C SER A 189 -16.61 27.20 14.94
N ALA A 190 -16.93 28.50 14.91
CA ALA A 190 -16.09 29.51 14.28
C ALA A 190 -14.70 29.58 14.93
N LYS A 191 -14.63 29.46 16.26
CA LYS A 191 -13.36 29.43 17.01
C LYS A 191 -12.56 28.16 16.69
N LEU A 192 -13.17 26.99 16.68
CA LEU A 192 -12.51 25.73 16.34
C LEU A 192 -12.04 25.71 14.88
N LEU A 193 -12.85 26.21 13.94
CA LEU A 193 -12.49 26.34 12.53
C LEU A 193 -11.33 27.32 12.31
N SER A 194 -11.19 28.35 13.16
CA SER A 194 -10.05 29.28 13.06
C SER A 194 -8.70 28.59 13.30
N TYR A 195 -8.68 27.46 14.03
CA TYR A 195 -7.50 26.61 14.21
C TYR A 195 -7.26 25.63 13.05
N LEU A 196 -8.23 25.48 12.14
CA LEU A 196 -8.14 24.72 10.88
C LEU A 196 -7.74 25.61 9.69
N ASN A 197 -6.99 26.69 9.94
CA ASN A 197 -6.64 27.62 8.87
C ASN A 197 -5.61 27.02 7.89
N LYS A 198 -6.01 26.95 6.61
CA LYS A 198 -5.28 26.35 5.49
C LYS A 198 -3.88 26.93 5.24
N GLU A 199 -3.62 28.17 5.66
CA GLU A 199 -2.35 28.88 5.41
C GLU A 199 -1.26 28.65 6.47
N LYS A 200 -1.64 28.31 7.72
CA LYS A 200 -0.69 28.16 8.84
C LYS A 200 -0.48 26.71 9.29
N GLY A 201 -1.14 25.75 8.62
CA GLY A 201 -1.17 24.36 9.03
C GLY A 201 -2.36 24.07 9.95
N ILE A 202 -2.79 22.81 9.98
CA ILE A 202 -3.92 22.37 10.80
C ILE A 202 -3.35 21.95 12.15
N ASN A 203 -3.67 22.69 13.22
CA ASN A 203 -3.21 22.35 14.56
C ASN A 203 -4.27 21.50 15.28
N LEU A 204 -4.02 20.19 15.39
CA LEU A 204 -4.93 19.22 16.03
C LEU A 204 -4.64 19.04 17.52
N ARG A 205 -3.66 19.75 18.09
CA ARG A 205 -3.40 19.78 19.54
C ARG A 205 -4.42 20.63 20.29
N VAL A 206 -5.02 21.60 19.60
CA VAL A 206 -6.10 22.40 20.18
C VAL A 206 -7.31 21.50 20.35
N ARG A 207 -7.86 21.43 21.57
CA ARG A 207 -9.04 20.63 21.89
C ARG A 207 -10.15 21.53 22.41
N ALA A 208 -11.39 21.14 22.13
CA ALA A 208 -12.53 21.80 22.76
C ALA A 208 -12.49 21.51 24.26
N HIS A 209 -12.57 22.56 25.07
CA HIS A 209 -12.54 22.46 26.53
C HIS A 209 -13.95 22.21 27.08
N THR A 210 -14.04 21.45 28.17
CA THR A 210 -15.27 21.31 28.96
C THR A 210 -15.55 22.60 29.73
N ASP A 211 -16.82 22.97 29.84
CA ASP A 211 -17.27 24.06 30.70
C ASP A 211 -16.96 23.78 32.20
N GLU A 212 -17.12 24.75 33.08
CA GLU A 212 -16.88 24.63 34.54
C GLU A 212 -17.66 23.49 35.19
N GLN A 213 -18.74 23.03 34.55
CA GLN A 213 -19.59 21.92 34.98
C GLN A 213 -19.18 20.56 34.37
N GLY A 214 -18.04 20.49 33.68
CA GLY A 214 -17.53 19.28 33.03
C GLY A 214 -18.28 18.86 31.76
N ARG A 215 -19.16 19.73 31.24
CA ARG A 215 -19.98 19.43 30.05
C ARG A 215 -19.27 19.94 28.79
N MET A 216 -19.15 19.09 27.79
CA MET A 216 -18.62 19.45 26.48
C MET A 216 -19.78 19.72 25.52
N SER A 217 -19.65 20.75 24.69
CA SER A 217 -20.60 21.02 23.62
C SER A 217 -20.61 19.87 22.60
N PRO A 218 -21.77 19.54 21.99
CA PRO A 218 -21.84 18.51 20.95
C PRO A 218 -20.85 18.73 19.81
N MET A 219 -20.60 19.99 19.41
CA MET A 219 -19.63 20.29 18.35
C MET A 219 -18.19 20.11 18.82
N GLY A 220 -17.90 20.46 20.07
CA GLY A 220 -16.59 20.25 20.68
C GLY A 220 -16.22 18.76 20.77
N GLN A 221 -17.20 17.88 21.04
CA GLN A 221 -17.02 16.43 21.00
C GLN A 221 -16.66 15.95 19.58
N VAL A 222 -17.47 16.33 18.58
CA VAL A 222 -17.21 15.96 17.17
C VAL A 222 -15.84 16.44 16.71
N PHE A 223 -15.42 17.64 17.12
CA PHE A 223 -14.10 18.17 16.81
C PHE A 223 -12.97 17.34 17.45
N ASN A 224 -13.11 17.00 18.73
CA ASN A 224 -12.12 16.20 19.43
C ASN A 224 -12.03 14.77 18.85
N ASP A 225 -13.16 14.15 18.53
CA ASP A 225 -13.21 12.84 17.86
C ASP A 225 -12.52 12.89 16.48
N TYR A 226 -12.75 13.96 15.71
CA TYR A 226 -12.06 14.15 14.43
C TYR A 226 -10.55 14.28 14.62
N ALA A 227 -10.11 15.08 15.60
CA ALA A 227 -8.68 15.26 15.88
C ALA A 227 -8.00 13.97 16.38
N ASP A 228 -8.68 13.15 17.19
CA ASP A 228 -8.16 11.84 17.63
C ASP A 228 -8.06 10.84 16.48
N ASN A 229 -9.11 10.74 15.66
CA ASN A 229 -9.09 9.89 14.47
C ASN A 229 -7.96 10.29 13.51
N MET A 230 -7.75 11.60 13.31
CA MET A 230 -6.69 12.08 12.44
C MET A 230 -5.29 11.85 13.05
N ALA A 231 -5.13 12.00 14.37
CA ALA A 231 -3.90 11.67 15.06
C ALA A 231 -3.54 10.18 14.94
N PHE A 232 -4.55 9.30 15.09
CA PHE A 232 -4.41 7.86 14.89
C PHE A 232 -4.00 7.54 13.45
N VAL A 233 -4.65 8.15 12.45
CA VAL A 233 -4.30 7.96 11.03
C VAL A 233 -2.85 8.38 10.77
N VAL A 234 -2.41 9.53 11.28
CA VAL A 234 -1.02 10.00 11.14
C VAL A 234 -0.03 9.03 11.79
N ALA A 235 -0.34 8.49 12.96
CA ALA A 235 0.50 7.48 13.63
C ALA A 235 0.57 6.17 12.83
N ALA A 236 -0.57 5.66 12.35
CA ALA A 236 -0.63 4.46 11.51
C ALA A 236 0.16 4.63 10.21
N PHE A 237 0.09 5.81 9.57
CA PHE A 237 0.90 6.14 8.40
C PHE A 237 2.41 6.14 8.68
N LYS A 238 2.84 6.66 9.83
CA LYS A 238 4.26 6.62 10.24
C LYS A 238 4.75 5.19 10.44
N MET A 239 3.93 4.33 11.04
CA MET A 239 4.26 2.91 11.23
C MET A 239 4.37 2.20 9.88
N LEU A 240 3.34 2.31 9.02
CA LEU A 240 3.31 1.69 7.70
C LEU A 240 4.50 2.11 6.80
N ARG A 241 4.98 3.35 6.95
CA ARG A 241 6.17 3.82 6.22
C ARG A 241 7.44 3.08 6.64
N THR A 242 7.58 2.82 7.94
CA THR A 242 8.75 2.08 8.46
C THR A 242 8.77 0.70 7.84
N ASP A 243 7.62 0.01 7.84
CA ASP A 243 7.45 -1.31 7.23
C ASP A 243 7.73 -1.30 5.72
N ILE A 244 7.21 -0.32 4.97
CA ILE A 244 7.44 -0.21 3.52
C ILE A 244 8.92 0.03 3.19
N ARG A 245 9.65 0.79 4.02
CA ARG A 245 11.09 1.01 3.83
C ARG A 245 11.90 -0.26 4.05
N GLU A 246 11.59 -1.00 5.11
CA GLU A 246 12.21 -2.30 5.37
C GLU A 246 11.94 -3.26 4.21
N LEU A 247 10.68 -3.36 3.77
CA LEU A 247 10.31 -4.18 2.61
C LEU A 247 11.01 -3.73 1.32
N SER A 248 11.18 -2.42 1.11
CA SER A 248 11.89 -1.88 -0.06
C SER A 248 13.38 -2.23 -0.05
N GLN A 249 14.02 -2.25 1.12
CA GLN A 249 15.41 -2.68 1.26
C GLN A 249 15.55 -4.17 0.98
N ILE A 250 14.73 -5.01 1.62
CA ILE A 250 14.69 -6.46 1.39
C ILE A 250 14.46 -6.75 -0.10
N ALA A 251 13.54 -6.03 -0.73
CA ALA A 251 13.23 -6.18 -2.14
C ALA A 251 14.43 -5.87 -3.07
N LYS A 252 15.27 -4.90 -2.72
CA LYS A 252 16.50 -4.59 -3.48
C LYS A 252 17.56 -5.66 -3.32
N GLU A 253 17.78 -6.14 -2.10
CA GLU A 253 18.74 -7.21 -1.80
C GLU A 253 18.32 -8.50 -2.53
N LEU A 254 17.05 -8.87 -2.42
CA LEU A 254 16.48 -10.04 -3.11
C LEU A 254 16.58 -9.92 -4.64
N GLY A 255 16.43 -8.72 -5.19
CA GLY A 255 16.58 -8.49 -6.63
C GLY A 255 18.00 -8.73 -7.15
N ALA A 256 19.03 -8.36 -6.37
CA ALA A 256 20.43 -8.57 -6.73
C ALA A 256 20.83 -10.04 -6.67
N ASP A 257 20.50 -10.72 -5.56
CA ASP A 257 20.84 -12.13 -5.35
C ASP A 257 20.17 -13.05 -6.40
N ASN A 258 18.92 -12.76 -6.76
CA ASN A 258 18.20 -13.53 -7.77
C ASN A 258 18.84 -13.45 -9.16
N HIS A 259 19.41 -12.29 -9.52
CA HIS A 259 20.05 -12.14 -10.83
C HIS A 259 21.31 -13.01 -10.92
N GLN A 260 22.13 -13.01 -9.87
CA GLN A 260 23.32 -13.85 -9.77
C GLN A 260 22.96 -15.34 -9.83
N GLN A 261 21.96 -15.77 -9.05
CA GLN A 261 21.53 -17.17 -9.02
C GLN A 261 21.00 -17.65 -10.40
N MET A 262 20.36 -16.78 -11.17
CA MET A 262 19.85 -17.11 -12.50
C MET A 262 20.97 -17.26 -13.54
N GLU A 263 22.02 -16.45 -13.42
CA GLU A 263 23.22 -16.56 -14.24
C GLU A 263 23.98 -17.86 -13.96
N ASP A 264 24.18 -18.19 -12.68
CA ASP A 264 24.83 -19.43 -12.23
C ASP A 264 24.06 -20.67 -12.71
N SER A 265 22.73 -20.68 -12.58
CA SER A 265 21.89 -21.79 -13.04
C SER A 265 21.95 -21.96 -14.57
N THR A 266 22.00 -20.86 -15.33
CA THR A 266 22.12 -20.90 -16.79
C THR A 266 23.48 -21.45 -17.20
N GLN A 267 24.55 -21.06 -16.50
CA GLN A 267 25.88 -21.57 -16.76
C GLN A 267 25.99 -23.07 -16.43
N ALA A 268 25.40 -23.52 -15.33
CA ALA A 268 25.38 -24.93 -14.95
C ALA A 268 24.63 -25.80 -15.99
N SER A 269 23.48 -25.33 -16.48
CA SER A 269 22.72 -26.01 -17.54
C SER A 269 23.51 -26.16 -18.84
N ARG A 270 24.23 -25.09 -19.27
CA ARG A 270 25.12 -25.15 -20.44
C ARG A 270 26.24 -26.19 -20.26
N LYS A 271 26.93 -26.16 -19.12
CA LYS A 271 28.01 -27.12 -18.81
C LYS A 271 27.51 -28.57 -18.82
N LEU A 272 26.32 -28.81 -18.26
CA LEU A 272 25.72 -30.16 -18.25
C LEU A 272 25.36 -30.61 -19.67
N ARG A 273 24.82 -29.72 -20.51
CA ARG A 273 24.52 -30.02 -21.92
C ARG A 273 25.77 -30.43 -22.68
N ASP A 274 26.86 -29.66 -22.54
CA ASP A 274 28.14 -29.95 -23.19
C ASP A 274 28.71 -31.29 -22.72
N PHE A 275 28.59 -31.59 -21.42
CA PHE A 275 29.00 -32.88 -20.85
C PHE A 275 28.20 -34.06 -21.44
N VAL A 276 26.88 -33.95 -21.56
CA VAL A 276 26.02 -35.01 -22.12
C VAL A 276 26.30 -35.25 -23.61
N GLN A 277 26.58 -34.18 -24.37
CA GLN A 277 27.03 -34.30 -25.76
C GLN A 277 28.39 -34.97 -25.88
N SER A 278 29.35 -34.59 -25.03
CA SER A 278 30.67 -35.21 -24.97
C SER A 278 30.57 -36.70 -24.65
N LEU A 279 29.73 -37.09 -23.67
CA LEU A 279 29.44 -38.50 -23.38
C LEU A 279 28.91 -39.22 -24.61
N GLY A 280 28.03 -38.60 -25.40
CA GLY A 280 27.52 -39.21 -26.64
C GLY A 280 28.58 -39.46 -27.70
N ASN A 281 29.48 -38.50 -27.90
CA ASN A 281 30.59 -38.64 -28.82
C ASN A 281 31.54 -39.75 -28.37
N GLN A 282 31.85 -39.80 -27.08
CA GLN A 282 32.60 -40.91 -26.53
C GLN A 282 31.85 -42.22 -26.79
N THR A 283 30.53 -42.31 -26.52
CA THR A 283 29.76 -43.57 -26.60
C THR A 283 29.84 -44.16 -28.01
N ARG A 284 29.70 -43.29 -29.01
CA ARG A 284 29.88 -43.65 -30.43
C ARG A 284 31.31 -44.11 -30.74
N MET A 285 32.32 -43.48 -30.15
CA MET A 285 33.71 -43.93 -30.30
C MET A 285 33.97 -45.30 -29.67
N GLY A 286 33.33 -45.60 -28.53
CA GLY A 286 33.31 -46.94 -27.96
C GLY A 286 32.68 -47.96 -28.90
N GLN A 287 31.50 -47.67 -29.48
CA GLN A 287 30.89 -48.58 -30.47
C GLN A 287 31.82 -48.88 -31.64
N SER A 288 32.46 -47.86 -32.21
CA SER A 288 33.43 -48.05 -33.30
C SER A 288 34.65 -48.87 -32.86
N THR A 289 35.10 -48.71 -31.61
CA THR A 289 36.21 -49.48 -31.04
C THR A 289 35.83 -50.95 -30.85
N ALA A 290 34.60 -51.24 -30.41
CA ALA A 290 34.09 -52.60 -30.28
C ALA A 290 33.97 -53.30 -31.64
N GLU A 291 33.42 -52.62 -32.66
CA GLU A 291 33.36 -53.15 -34.04
C GLU A 291 34.75 -53.44 -34.60
N LEU A 292 35.70 -52.51 -34.42
CA LEU A 292 37.08 -52.70 -34.85
C LEU A 292 37.76 -53.88 -34.12
N SER A 293 37.51 -54.02 -32.82
CA SER A 293 38.05 -55.11 -32.02
C SER A 293 37.51 -56.46 -32.47
N LYS A 294 36.18 -56.55 -32.70
CA LYS A 294 35.54 -57.74 -33.24
C LYS A 294 36.12 -58.15 -34.58
N LYS A 295 36.28 -57.19 -35.51
CA LYS A 295 36.90 -57.45 -36.81
C LYS A 295 38.34 -57.95 -36.66
N THR A 296 39.12 -57.34 -35.77
CA THR A 296 40.50 -57.77 -35.50
C THR A 296 40.57 -59.19 -34.96
N THR A 297 39.62 -59.58 -34.10
CA THR A 297 39.49 -60.96 -33.60
C THR A 297 39.15 -61.94 -34.72
N GLU A 298 38.20 -61.61 -35.59
CA GLU A 298 37.84 -62.42 -36.78
C GLU A 298 39.06 -62.59 -37.71
N ASP A 299 39.76 -61.50 -38.04
CA ASP A 299 40.97 -61.53 -38.88
C ASP A 299 42.09 -62.39 -38.25
N CYS A 300 42.27 -62.33 -36.92
CA CYS A 300 43.24 -63.17 -36.20
C CYS A 300 42.86 -64.66 -36.25
N PHE A 301 41.58 -64.98 -36.09
CA PHE A 301 41.08 -66.35 -36.13
C PHE A 301 41.30 -66.98 -37.52
N ASP A 302 41.00 -66.24 -38.57
CA ASP A 302 41.20 -66.67 -39.95
C ASP A 302 42.70 -66.90 -40.25
N LEU A 303 43.57 -65.97 -39.85
CA LEU A 303 45.02 -66.12 -39.98
C LEU A 303 45.58 -67.31 -39.18
N LEU A 304 45.08 -67.55 -37.96
CA LEU A 304 45.49 -68.70 -37.15
C LEU A 304 45.11 -70.02 -37.84
N ASN A 305 43.94 -70.08 -38.48
CA ASN A 305 43.49 -71.24 -39.22
C ASN A 305 44.34 -71.49 -40.48
N GLU A 306 44.63 -70.45 -41.26
CA GLU A 306 45.54 -70.53 -42.42
C GLU A 306 46.97 -70.93 -42.03
N LEU A 307 47.48 -70.40 -40.91
CA LEU A 307 48.79 -70.78 -40.37
C LEU A 307 48.84 -72.25 -39.96
N ASN A 308 47.79 -72.76 -39.31
CA ASN A 308 47.72 -74.18 -38.95
C ASN A 308 47.74 -75.08 -40.19
N GLN A 309 46.98 -74.74 -41.23
CA GLN A 309 47.00 -75.48 -42.50
C GLN A 309 48.39 -75.45 -43.15
N SER A 310 49.04 -74.28 -43.15
CA SER A 310 50.39 -74.10 -43.68
C SER A 310 51.42 -74.92 -42.91
N LEU A 311 51.31 -75.00 -41.57
CA LEU A 311 52.16 -75.85 -40.73
C LEU A 311 51.98 -77.33 -41.06
N GLU A 312 50.75 -77.80 -41.25
CA GLU A 312 50.50 -79.19 -41.68
C GLU A 312 51.15 -79.50 -43.03
N HIS A 313 51.07 -78.57 -43.99
CA HIS A 313 51.72 -78.72 -45.29
C HIS A 313 53.24 -78.76 -45.16
N LEU A 314 53.83 -77.90 -44.33
CA LEU A 314 55.28 -77.88 -44.10
C LEU A 314 55.77 -79.11 -43.37
N GLN A 315 55.01 -79.65 -42.41
CA GLN A 315 55.33 -80.92 -41.76
C GLN A 315 55.32 -82.07 -42.76
N LYS A 316 54.35 -82.11 -43.69
CA LYS A 316 54.34 -83.09 -44.79
C LYS A 316 55.56 -82.95 -45.68
N ILE A 317 55.94 -81.73 -46.07
CA ILE A 317 57.14 -81.46 -46.89
C ILE A 317 58.41 -81.88 -46.15
N SER A 318 58.57 -81.53 -44.87
CA SER A 318 59.73 -81.91 -44.05
C SER A 318 59.85 -83.43 -43.94
N LYS A 319 58.74 -84.14 -43.70
CA LYS A 319 58.71 -85.61 -43.68
C LYS A 319 59.12 -86.20 -45.03
N GLN A 320 58.55 -85.70 -46.13
CA GLN A 320 58.92 -86.15 -47.48
C GLN A 320 60.38 -85.87 -47.81
N ALA A 321 60.92 -84.71 -47.41
CA ALA A 321 62.32 -84.37 -47.60
C ALA A 321 63.24 -85.29 -46.77
N PHE A 322 62.86 -85.62 -45.53
CA PHE A 322 63.57 -86.56 -44.68
C PHE A 322 63.59 -87.98 -45.28
N ASP A 323 62.43 -88.50 -45.69
CA ASP A 323 62.31 -89.81 -46.33
C ASP A 323 63.14 -89.86 -47.63
N SER A 324 63.11 -88.78 -48.42
CA SER A 324 63.92 -88.64 -49.65
C SER A 324 65.41 -88.58 -49.35
N ASN A 325 65.82 -87.88 -48.29
CA ASN A 325 67.21 -87.81 -47.83
C ASN A 325 67.72 -89.20 -47.43
N GLN A 326 66.91 -89.96 -46.69
CA GLN A 326 67.25 -91.34 -46.31
C GLN A 326 67.40 -92.26 -47.53
N GLN A 327 66.51 -92.14 -48.53
CA GLN A 327 66.61 -92.89 -49.78
C GLN A 327 67.84 -92.52 -50.59
N LEU A 328 68.15 -91.23 -50.71
CA LEU A 328 69.35 -90.75 -51.41
C LEU A 328 70.64 -91.18 -50.70
N GLN A 329 70.69 -91.22 -49.37
CA GLN A 329 71.85 -91.73 -48.64
C GLN A 329 72.07 -93.24 -48.89
N LEU A 330 71.00 -94.03 -49.02
CA LEU A 330 71.11 -95.44 -49.40
C LEU A 330 71.64 -95.58 -50.84
N LEU A 331 71.11 -94.80 -51.78
CA LEU A 331 71.60 -94.74 -53.16
C LEU A 331 73.05 -94.26 -53.26
N GLN A 332 73.47 -93.32 -52.40
CA GLN A 332 74.85 -92.86 -52.32
C GLN A 332 75.78 -94.01 -51.97
N LYS A 333 75.44 -94.81 -50.95
CA LYS A 333 76.25 -95.97 -50.55
C LYS A 333 76.39 -96.97 -51.70
N GLU A 334 75.34 -97.16 -52.49
CA GLU A 334 75.33 -98.07 -53.64
C GLU A 334 76.14 -97.53 -54.84
N ILE A 335 75.96 -96.27 -55.23
CA ILE A 335 76.69 -95.63 -56.34
C ILE A 335 78.17 -95.44 -56.02
N GLN A 336 78.50 -95.17 -54.76
CA GLN A 336 79.90 -95.02 -54.31
C GLN A 336 80.67 -96.34 -54.41
N SER A 337 79.98 -97.49 -54.35
CA SER A 337 80.56 -98.81 -54.64
C SER A 337 80.86 -99.05 -56.13
N GLN A 338 80.22 -98.30 -57.03
CA GLN A 338 80.32 -98.46 -58.50
C GLN A 338 81.30 -97.48 -59.19
N ALA A 339 82.05 -96.67 -58.43
CA ALA A 339 83.09 -95.75 -58.91
C ALA A 339 82.66 -94.69 -59.96
N ASN A 340 81.40 -94.25 -59.98
CA ASN A 340 80.91 -93.22 -60.91
C ASN A 340 80.99 -91.80 -60.32
N GLN A 341 82.01 -91.02 -60.69
CA GLN A 341 82.38 -89.75 -60.03
C GLN A 341 81.38 -88.61 -60.27
N ALA A 342 80.76 -88.53 -61.47
CA ALA A 342 79.77 -87.49 -61.80
C ALA A 342 78.43 -87.70 -61.07
N ALA A 343 77.99 -88.96 -60.95
CA ALA A 343 76.77 -89.31 -60.21
C ALA A 343 76.90 -88.95 -58.72
N ASN A 344 78.07 -89.17 -58.11
CA ASN A 344 78.35 -88.79 -56.73
C ASN A 344 78.30 -87.26 -56.49
N GLN A 345 78.73 -86.44 -57.45
CA GLN A 345 78.65 -84.98 -57.34
C GLN A 345 77.19 -84.48 -57.35
N HIS A 346 76.37 -85.00 -58.28
CA HIS A 346 74.94 -84.63 -58.35
C HIS A 346 74.16 -85.09 -57.12
N LEU A 347 74.48 -86.27 -56.58
CA LEU A 347 73.82 -86.78 -55.38
C LEU A 347 74.18 -85.96 -54.13
N ASN A 348 75.46 -85.58 -53.97
CA ASN A 348 75.89 -84.69 -52.89
C ASN A 348 75.24 -83.31 -52.97
N ALA A 349 75.06 -82.76 -54.18
CA ALA A 349 74.32 -81.51 -54.38
C ALA A 349 72.85 -81.66 -53.95
N ALA A 350 72.18 -82.75 -54.34
CA ALA A 350 70.80 -83.03 -53.95
C ALA A 350 70.62 -83.19 -52.42
N LEU A 351 71.53 -83.92 -51.76
CA LEU A 351 71.56 -84.04 -50.29
C LEU A 351 71.72 -82.68 -49.62
N SER A 352 72.65 -81.84 -50.08
CA SER A 352 72.84 -80.48 -49.54
C SER A 352 71.62 -79.58 -49.71
N THR A 353 70.90 -79.71 -50.83
CA THR A 353 69.66 -78.96 -51.05
C THR A 353 68.52 -79.42 -50.15
N LEU A 354 68.42 -80.72 -49.86
CA LEU A 354 67.42 -81.26 -48.93
C LEU A 354 67.73 -80.87 -47.48
N ASP A 355 69.00 -80.89 -47.09
CA ASP A 355 69.42 -80.43 -45.76
C ASP A 355 69.14 -78.93 -45.57
N ASN A 356 69.44 -78.09 -46.58
CA ASN A 356 69.11 -76.66 -46.56
C ASN A 356 67.59 -76.43 -46.51
N LEU A 357 66.82 -77.19 -47.29
CA LEU A 357 65.36 -77.13 -47.26
C LEU A 357 64.82 -77.49 -45.87
N ASN A 358 65.36 -78.52 -45.24
CA ASN A 358 64.93 -78.97 -43.91
C ASN A 358 65.27 -77.92 -42.84
N GLU A 359 66.47 -77.33 -42.87
CA GLU A 359 66.88 -76.25 -41.96
C GLU A 359 65.98 -75.02 -42.12
N ARG A 360 65.71 -74.58 -43.36
CA ARG A 360 64.81 -73.46 -43.65
C ARG A 360 63.37 -73.75 -43.22
N THR A 361 62.90 -74.97 -43.41
CA THR A 361 61.55 -75.39 -42.99
C THR A 361 61.42 -75.34 -41.47
N ASN A 362 62.41 -75.86 -40.73
CA ASN A 362 62.43 -75.80 -39.27
C ASN A 362 62.51 -74.35 -38.76
N ALA A 363 63.36 -73.52 -39.37
CA ALA A 363 63.46 -72.10 -39.01
C ALA A 363 62.15 -71.34 -39.30
N PHE A 364 61.43 -71.69 -40.37
CA PHE A 364 60.13 -71.10 -40.69
C PHE A 364 59.05 -71.56 -39.72
N MET A 365 58.98 -72.85 -39.37
CA MET A 365 58.06 -73.37 -38.34
C MET A 365 58.24 -72.64 -37.00
N ALA A 366 59.48 -72.41 -36.55
CA ALA A 366 59.75 -71.65 -35.33
C ALA A 366 59.23 -70.19 -35.40
N LYS A 367 59.33 -69.54 -36.57
CA LYS A 367 58.76 -68.19 -36.77
C LYS A 367 57.23 -68.21 -36.78
N MET A 368 56.61 -69.23 -37.36
CA MET A 368 55.16 -69.41 -37.34
C MET A 368 54.63 -69.65 -35.93
N ASP A 369 55.34 -70.40 -35.08
CA ASP A 369 54.94 -70.59 -33.68
C ASP A 369 54.96 -69.28 -32.89
N VAL A 370 55.99 -68.44 -33.11
CA VAL A 370 56.06 -67.09 -32.52
C VAL A 370 54.91 -66.21 -33.04
N LEU A 371 54.62 -66.25 -34.34
CA LEU A 371 53.51 -65.51 -34.93
C LEU A 371 52.16 -65.97 -34.37
N LYS A 372 51.95 -67.28 -34.21
CA LYS A 372 50.75 -67.88 -33.61
C LYS A 372 50.55 -67.42 -32.17
N SER A 373 51.61 -67.41 -31.38
CA SER A 373 51.58 -66.87 -30.01
C SER A 373 51.24 -65.37 -30.00
N GLY A 374 51.81 -64.60 -30.92
CA GLY A 374 51.49 -63.18 -31.10
C GLY A 374 50.04 -62.93 -31.47
N LEU A 375 49.49 -63.67 -32.44
CA LEU A 375 48.09 -63.59 -32.85
C LEU A 375 47.14 -63.97 -31.71
N SER A 376 47.44 -65.01 -30.95
CA SER A 376 46.63 -65.39 -29.78
C SER A 376 46.69 -64.35 -28.65
N ALA A 377 47.81 -63.65 -28.49
CA ALA A 377 47.90 -62.53 -27.55
C ALA A 377 47.06 -61.32 -28.01
N ILE A 378 47.09 -61.02 -29.31
CA ILE A 378 46.27 -59.96 -29.93
C ILE A 378 44.79 -60.31 -29.80
N GLU A 379 44.39 -61.54 -30.08
CA GLU A 379 43.01 -62.03 -29.91
C GLU A 379 42.51 -61.84 -28.47
N ASN A 380 43.31 -62.27 -27.48
CA ASN A 380 42.96 -62.10 -26.06
C ASN A 380 42.84 -60.61 -25.68
N GLN A 381 43.74 -59.75 -26.16
CA GLN A 381 43.64 -58.31 -25.94
C GLN A 381 42.40 -57.72 -26.61
N ALA A 382 42.11 -58.08 -27.86
CA ALA A 382 40.94 -57.63 -28.59
C ALA A 382 39.64 -58.04 -27.89
N VAL A 383 39.54 -59.28 -27.40
CA VAL A 383 38.39 -59.74 -26.61
C VAL A 383 38.25 -58.94 -25.30
N SER A 384 39.36 -58.62 -24.63
CA SER A 384 39.32 -57.80 -23.43
C SER A 384 38.87 -56.35 -23.71
N ILE A 385 39.34 -55.78 -24.83
CA ILE A 385 38.96 -54.44 -25.30
C ILE A 385 37.47 -54.44 -25.65
N ASP A 386 36.98 -55.45 -26.37
CA ASP A 386 35.56 -55.57 -26.74
C ASP A 386 34.66 -55.58 -25.50
N ARG A 387 34.95 -56.42 -24.50
CA ARG A 387 34.18 -56.46 -23.24
C ARG A 387 34.21 -55.14 -22.48
N ALA A 388 35.39 -54.56 -22.30
CA ALA A 388 35.54 -53.29 -21.59
C ALA A 388 34.78 -52.17 -22.32
N THR A 389 34.86 -52.16 -23.64
CA THR A 389 34.20 -51.17 -24.49
C THR A 389 32.68 -51.37 -24.50
N HIS A 390 32.19 -52.61 -24.55
CA HIS A 390 30.77 -52.91 -24.45
C HIS A 390 30.18 -52.44 -23.12
N GLN A 391 30.84 -52.75 -22.00
CA GLN A 391 30.42 -52.27 -20.69
C GLN A 391 30.45 -50.74 -20.61
N TRP A 392 31.46 -50.13 -21.22
CA TRP A 392 31.61 -48.69 -21.30
C TRP A 392 30.51 -48.02 -22.16
N VAL A 393 30.11 -48.62 -23.29
CA VAL A 393 29.00 -48.16 -24.15
C VAL A 393 27.66 -48.30 -23.42
N GLU A 394 27.42 -49.41 -22.73
CA GLU A 394 26.19 -49.65 -21.98
C GLU A 394 26.04 -48.63 -20.84
N ASN A 395 27.10 -48.42 -20.06
CA ASN A 395 27.16 -47.37 -19.05
C ASN A 395 27.05 -45.98 -19.67
N GLY A 396 27.64 -45.76 -20.84
CA GLY A 396 27.57 -44.49 -21.58
C GLY A 396 26.14 -44.12 -21.97
N HIS A 397 25.36 -45.06 -22.49
CA HIS A 397 23.93 -44.85 -22.78
C HIS A 397 23.11 -44.58 -21.51
N GLY A 398 23.38 -45.31 -20.42
CA GLY A 398 22.74 -45.06 -19.12
C GLY A 398 23.04 -43.65 -18.60
N ASN A 399 24.31 -43.26 -18.59
CA ASN A 399 24.77 -41.94 -18.15
C ASN A 399 24.25 -40.81 -19.02
N GLN A 400 24.15 -41.01 -20.34
CA GLN A 400 23.52 -40.02 -21.22
C GLN A 400 22.04 -39.84 -20.91
N ARG A 401 21.30 -40.93 -20.72
CA ARG A 401 19.87 -40.85 -20.39
C ARG A 401 19.65 -40.11 -19.08
N GLN A 402 20.40 -40.45 -18.05
CA GLN A 402 20.37 -39.73 -16.77
C GLN A 402 20.77 -38.26 -16.94
N GLY A 403 21.79 -37.97 -17.76
CA GLY A 403 22.21 -36.62 -18.07
C GLY A 403 21.11 -35.77 -18.72
N TRP A 404 20.38 -36.32 -19.69
CA TRP A 404 19.22 -35.64 -20.30
C TRP A 404 18.05 -35.47 -19.32
N GLU A 405 17.81 -36.43 -18.44
CA GLU A 405 16.78 -36.33 -17.39
C GLU A 405 17.11 -35.21 -16.39
N VAL A 406 18.36 -35.14 -15.92
CA VAL A 406 18.83 -34.06 -15.05
C VAL A 406 18.79 -32.72 -15.77
N LEU A 407 19.16 -32.66 -17.06
CA LEU A 407 19.07 -31.45 -17.86
C LEU A 407 17.61 -30.97 -17.98
N GLY A 408 16.67 -31.88 -18.27
CA GLY A 408 15.24 -31.56 -18.32
C GLY A 408 14.70 -31.08 -16.98
N ALA A 409 15.13 -31.68 -15.87
CA ALA A 409 14.80 -31.22 -14.53
C ALA A 409 15.37 -29.82 -14.23
N MET A 410 16.62 -29.54 -14.62
CA MET A 410 17.25 -28.23 -14.48
C MET A 410 16.55 -27.17 -15.33
N GLU A 411 16.20 -27.46 -16.58
CA GLU A 411 15.46 -26.54 -17.45
C GLU A 411 14.04 -26.26 -16.91
N GLY A 412 13.36 -27.29 -16.40
CA GLY A 412 12.07 -27.14 -15.73
C GLY A 412 12.16 -26.30 -14.45
N MET A 413 13.22 -26.51 -13.65
CA MET A 413 13.50 -25.70 -12.46
C MET A 413 13.83 -24.25 -12.83
N GLN A 414 14.64 -24.03 -13.86
CA GLN A 414 14.98 -22.71 -14.37
C GLN A 414 13.73 -21.94 -14.83
N SER A 415 12.84 -22.59 -15.58
CA SER A 415 11.57 -21.99 -16.01
C SER A 415 10.67 -21.59 -14.83
N ARG A 416 10.57 -22.44 -13.80
CA ARG A 416 9.84 -22.13 -12.57
C ARG A 416 10.49 -20.98 -11.81
N SER A 417 11.82 -20.97 -11.73
CA SER A 417 12.58 -19.90 -11.08
C SER A 417 12.38 -18.58 -11.80
N GLU A 418 12.42 -18.55 -13.13
CA GLU A 418 12.19 -17.35 -13.93
C GLU A 418 10.77 -16.79 -13.70
N ASN A 419 9.76 -17.66 -13.67
CA ASN A 419 8.39 -17.25 -13.36
C ASN A 419 8.27 -16.66 -11.94
N ALA A 420 8.86 -17.34 -10.94
CA ALA A 420 8.88 -16.84 -9.56
C ALA A 420 9.60 -15.47 -9.47
N PHE A 421 10.72 -15.29 -10.17
CA PHE A 421 11.45 -14.03 -10.21
C PHE A 421 10.69 -12.91 -10.93
N ARG A 422 9.94 -13.21 -11.99
CA ARG A 422 9.04 -12.23 -12.62
C ARG A 422 7.97 -11.76 -11.65
N THR A 423 7.36 -12.67 -10.89
CA THR A 423 6.37 -12.33 -9.85
C THR A 423 6.99 -11.55 -8.70
N LEU A 424 8.21 -11.90 -8.28
CA LEU A 424 8.94 -11.13 -7.28
C LEU A 424 9.26 -9.72 -7.80
N GLY A 425 9.74 -9.59 -9.04
CA GLY A 425 10.03 -8.30 -9.68
C GLY A 425 8.82 -7.38 -9.72
N SER A 426 7.63 -7.88 -10.07
CA SER A 426 6.40 -7.07 -10.05
C SER A 426 6.01 -6.65 -8.62
N THR A 427 6.23 -7.53 -7.64
CA THR A 427 6.00 -7.23 -6.22
C THR A 427 6.96 -6.14 -5.73
N VAL A 428 8.25 -6.25 -6.04
CA VAL A 428 9.27 -5.23 -5.74
C VAL A 428 8.89 -3.88 -6.34
N GLN A 429 8.47 -3.85 -7.62
CA GLN A 429 8.06 -2.62 -8.28
C GLN A 429 6.82 -1.99 -7.61
N THR A 430 5.90 -2.81 -7.13
CA THR A 430 4.72 -2.36 -6.38
C THR A 430 5.12 -1.74 -5.04
N ILE A 431 6.05 -2.36 -4.31
CA ILE A 431 6.60 -1.84 -3.04
C ILE A 431 7.30 -0.49 -3.27
N LEU A 432 8.11 -0.37 -4.31
CA LEU A 432 8.80 0.88 -4.64
C LEU A 432 7.82 2.02 -4.99
N ARG A 433 6.76 1.69 -5.75
CA ARG A 433 5.69 2.66 -6.04
C ARG A 433 4.91 3.07 -4.78
N ALA A 434 4.70 2.13 -3.85
CA ALA A 434 4.09 2.42 -2.57
C ALA A 434 4.95 3.37 -1.73
N ASP A 435 6.28 3.21 -1.70
CA ASP A 435 7.20 4.14 -1.00
C ASP A 435 7.09 5.58 -1.56
N GLU A 436 7.02 5.73 -2.88
CA GLU A 436 6.86 7.05 -3.50
C GLU A 436 5.53 7.72 -3.13
N LEU A 437 4.43 6.96 -3.17
CA LEU A 437 3.12 7.43 -2.73
C LEU A 437 3.14 7.82 -1.24
N MET A 438 3.82 7.04 -0.41
CA MET A 438 3.95 7.30 1.03
C MET A 438 4.74 8.59 1.31
N ARG A 439 5.80 8.86 0.54
CA ARG A 439 6.55 10.14 0.62
C ARG A 439 5.70 11.34 0.22
N GLU A 440 4.84 11.21 -0.79
CA GLU A 440 3.92 12.27 -1.17
C GLU A 440 2.84 12.49 -0.11
N MET A 441 2.29 11.41 0.46
CA MET A 441 1.36 11.52 1.59
C MET A 441 2.00 12.15 2.82
N GLU A 442 3.27 11.84 3.12
CA GLU A 442 3.99 12.48 4.21
C GLU A 442 4.10 14.00 4.03
N LYS A 443 4.42 14.49 2.83
CA LYS A 443 4.44 15.94 2.56
C LYS A 443 3.08 16.60 2.79
N ARG A 444 1.99 15.85 2.62
CA ARG A 444 0.63 16.33 2.91
C ARG A 444 0.35 16.27 4.40
N LEU A 445 0.72 15.19 5.07
CA LEU A 445 0.53 14.98 6.50
C LEU A 445 1.42 15.89 7.36
N ALA A 446 2.59 16.30 6.89
CA ALA A 446 3.47 17.25 7.57
C ALA A 446 2.84 18.65 7.74
N ARG A 447 1.73 18.93 7.04
CA ARG A 447 0.94 20.16 7.24
C ARG A 447 -0.04 20.07 8.41
N PHE A 448 -0.20 18.88 8.99
CA PHE A 448 -0.98 18.64 10.19
C PHE A 448 -0.01 18.63 11.38
N ASP A 449 -0.14 19.61 12.25
CA ASP A 449 0.57 19.66 13.53
C ASP A 449 -0.27 18.88 14.55
N VAL A 450 0.11 17.61 14.74
CA VAL A 450 -0.56 16.64 15.63
C VAL A 450 0.08 16.64 17.01
#